data_AF-A0A4Q3VEQ5-F1
#
_entry.id   AF-A0A4Q3VEQ5-F1
#
_cell.length_a   1.000
_cell.length_b   1.000
_cell.length_c   1.000
_cell.angle_alpha   90.00
_cell.angle_beta   90.00
_cell.angle_gamma   90.00
#
_symmetry.space_group_name_H-M   'P 1'
#
loop_
_entity.id
_entity.type
_entity.pdbx_description
1 polymer ?
#
loop_
_entity_poly.entity_id
_entity_poly.type
_entity_poly.pdbx_seq_one_letter_code
_entity_poly.pdbx_strand_id
1 'polypeptide(L)'
;MNTTITIDTVRIGPGVAVVPTPEQMERQVARLRAEGVSEDSTRMLSERLDTLRARLADRIERREYPFAPYGHGDMINVQRRHTKWSEGMPQPDHASIRSDLTAASIGMTPAEFGKLEPAVARAIIEEVASQTEPDAEIIGFLSTLPTF
;
A
#
# COMPACT_ATOMS: atom_id res chain seq x y z
N MET A 1 9.72 -3.03 -18.90
CA MET A 1 9.86 -4.00 -17.80
C MET A 1 8.50 -4.08 -17.13
N ASN A 2 7.89 -5.26 -17.04
CA ASN A 2 6.68 -5.41 -16.25
C ASN A 2 7.09 -5.44 -14.79
N THR A 3 6.80 -4.38 -14.06
CA THR A 3 7.01 -4.34 -12.62
C THR A 3 5.91 -5.18 -11.96
N THR A 4 6.23 -5.88 -10.89
CA THR A 4 5.27 -6.66 -10.09
C THR A 4 5.34 -6.21 -8.65
N ILE A 5 4.20 -6.29 -7.94
CA ILE A 5 4.17 -6.21 -6.49
C ILE A 5 4.04 -7.62 -5.92
N THR A 6 4.70 -7.85 -4.79
CA THR A 6 4.71 -9.16 -4.12
C THR A 6 4.13 -9.02 -2.74
N ILE A 7 3.08 -9.79 -2.44
CA ILE A 7 2.49 -9.89 -1.11
C ILE A 7 2.68 -11.30 -0.59
N ASP A 8 3.41 -11.41 0.51
CA ASP A 8 3.59 -12.67 1.23
C ASP A 8 2.56 -12.77 2.36
N THR A 9 1.89 -13.90 2.47
CA THR A 9 0.81 -14.11 3.44
C THR A 9 0.95 -15.42 4.18
N VAL A 10 0.38 -15.50 5.39
CA VAL A 10 0.30 -16.72 6.19
C VAL A 10 -1.13 -16.86 6.71
N ARG A 11 -1.70 -18.07 6.61
CA ARG A 11 -3.00 -18.37 7.23
C ARG A 11 -2.85 -18.57 8.74
N ILE A 12 -3.58 -17.80 9.53
CA ILE A 12 -3.61 -17.86 11.00
C ILE A 12 -5.06 -18.08 11.45
N GLY A 13 -5.40 -19.34 11.74
CA GLY A 13 -6.78 -19.72 12.07
C GLY A 13 -7.73 -19.39 10.91
N PRO A 14 -8.85 -18.67 11.17
CA PRO A 14 -9.78 -18.26 10.10
C PRO A 14 -9.28 -17.06 9.28
N GLY A 15 -8.19 -16.40 9.68
CA GLY A 15 -7.71 -15.17 9.04
C GLY A 15 -6.42 -15.34 8.23
N VAL A 16 -6.08 -14.28 7.51
CA VAL A 16 -4.81 -14.15 6.77
C VAL A 16 -4.01 -12.99 7.37
N ALA A 17 -2.74 -13.26 7.68
CA ALA A 17 -1.77 -12.24 8.07
C ALA A 17 -0.81 -11.98 6.91
N VAL A 18 -0.40 -10.72 6.75
CA VAL A 18 0.63 -10.33 5.78
C VAL A 18 1.98 -10.36 6.46
N VAL A 19 2.97 -10.93 5.78
CA VAL A 19 4.36 -11.00 6.23
C VAL A 19 5.18 -10.12 5.29
N PRO A 20 5.90 -9.10 5.76
CA PRO A 20 6.73 -8.26 4.91
C PRO A 20 7.77 -9.08 4.14
N THR A 21 7.99 -8.76 2.86
CA THR A 21 9.10 -9.32 2.08
C THR A 21 10.44 -8.71 2.52
N PRO A 22 11.58 -9.37 2.24
CA PRO A 22 12.90 -8.80 2.51
C PRO A 22 13.07 -7.38 1.94
N GLU A 23 12.61 -7.16 0.71
CA GLU A 23 12.70 -5.86 0.04
C GLU A 23 11.83 -4.80 0.74
N GLN A 24 10.64 -5.19 1.22
CA GLN A 24 9.77 -4.30 2.00
C GLN A 24 10.40 -3.94 3.35
N MET A 25 11.01 -4.91 4.04
CA MET A 25 11.72 -4.68 5.29
C MET A 25 12.91 -3.74 5.10
N GLU A 26 13.71 -3.94 4.04
CA GLU A 26 14.84 -3.08 3.70
C GLU A 26 14.40 -1.63 3.46
N ARG A 27 13.33 -1.42 2.67
CA ARG A 27 12.76 -0.09 2.44
C ARG A 27 12.27 0.55 3.74
N GLN A 28 11.59 -0.23 4.59
CA GLN A 28 11.10 0.26 5.87
C GLN A 28 12.25 0.66 6.81
N VAL A 29 13.30 -0.15 6.89
CA VAL A 29 14.51 0.15 7.67
C VAL A 29 15.21 1.41 7.14
N ALA A 30 15.36 1.54 5.82
CA ALA A 30 15.95 2.73 5.21
C ALA A 30 15.15 4.00 5.54
N ARG A 31 13.81 3.92 5.49
CA ARG A 31 12.92 5.01 5.87
C ARG A 31 13.07 5.40 7.35
N LEU A 32 13.05 4.43 8.26
CA LEU A 32 13.19 4.70 9.70
C LEU A 32 14.55 5.37 10.02
N ARG A 33 15.62 4.96 9.33
CA ARG A 33 16.92 5.63 9.45
C ARG A 33 16.88 7.08 8.96
N ALA A 34 16.21 7.35 7.84
CA ALA A 34 16.02 8.71 7.34
C ALA A 34 15.19 9.58 8.31
N GLU A 35 14.23 8.99 9.02
CA GLU A 35 13.42 9.64 10.06
C GLU A 35 14.16 9.81 11.41
N GLY A 36 15.46 9.45 11.48
CA GLY A 36 16.29 9.64 12.67
C GLY A 36 16.06 8.61 13.79
N VAL A 37 15.42 7.48 13.49
CA VAL A 37 15.28 6.36 14.44
C VAL A 37 16.66 5.76 14.71
N SER A 38 16.94 5.43 15.98
CA SER A 38 18.25 4.92 16.37
C SER A 38 18.62 3.64 15.63
N GLU A 39 19.89 3.54 15.23
CA GLU A 39 20.42 2.41 14.47
C GLU A 39 20.14 1.08 15.19
N ASP A 40 20.34 1.05 16.51
CA ASP A 40 20.02 -0.11 17.36
C ASP A 40 18.55 -0.53 17.28
N SER A 41 17.61 0.41 17.29
CA SER A 41 16.18 0.11 17.18
C SER A 41 15.84 -0.47 15.80
N THR A 42 16.40 0.12 14.74
CA THR A 42 16.18 -0.38 13.37
C THR A 42 16.76 -1.78 13.17
N ARG A 43 17.94 -2.06 13.74
CA ARG A 43 18.59 -3.37 13.73
C ARG A 43 17.77 -4.41 14.49
N MET A 44 17.36 -4.11 15.73
CA MET A 44 16.53 -5.02 16.54
C MET A 44 15.20 -5.34 15.86
N LEU A 45 14.59 -4.37 15.18
CA LEU A 45 13.36 -4.59 14.41
C LEU A 45 13.62 -5.55 13.24
N SER A 46 14.67 -5.32 12.45
CA SER A 46 15.05 -6.18 11.33
C SER A 46 15.28 -7.63 11.79
N GLU A 47 16.10 -7.84 12.82
CA GLU A 47 16.42 -9.17 13.34
C GLU A 47 15.17 -9.93 13.84
N ARG A 48 14.23 -9.21 14.47
CA ARG A 48 12.95 -9.80 14.91
C ARG A 48 12.09 -10.23 13.74
N LEU A 49 12.00 -9.41 12.70
CA LEU A 49 11.21 -9.73 11.52
C LEU A 49 11.82 -10.89 10.73
N ASP A 50 13.14 -10.92 10.59
CA ASP A 50 13.86 -12.04 9.95
C ASP A 50 13.62 -13.36 10.71
N THR A 51 13.73 -13.32 12.03
CA THR A 51 13.45 -14.50 12.88
C THR A 51 12.01 -14.98 12.72
N LEU A 52 11.04 -14.05 12.71
CA LEU A 52 9.63 -14.38 12.53
C LEU A 52 9.36 -14.97 11.16
N ARG A 53 9.96 -14.39 10.11
CA ARG A 53 9.84 -14.86 8.74
C ARG A 53 10.44 -16.25 8.55
N ALA A 54 11.62 -16.50 9.11
CA ALA A 54 12.26 -17.82 9.10
C ALA A 54 11.39 -18.88 9.79
N ARG A 55 10.77 -18.55 10.92
CA ARG A 55 9.83 -19.45 11.63
C ARG A 55 8.57 -19.78 10.85
N LEU A 56 8.14 -18.87 9.96
CA LEU A 56 6.93 -19.01 9.16
C LEU A 56 7.22 -19.43 7.73
N ALA A 57 8.48 -19.66 7.34
CA ALA A 57 8.90 -19.84 5.96
C ALA A 57 8.07 -20.89 5.20
N ASP A 58 7.86 -22.06 5.79
CA ASP A 58 7.11 -23.17 5.19
C ASP A 58 5.60 -22.90 5.07
N ARG A 59 5.11 -21.81 5.66
CA ARG A 59 3.69 -21.41 5.67
C ARG A 59 3.43 -20.14 4.87
N ILE A 60 4.48 -19.51 4.32
CA ILE A 60 4.33 -18.28 3.54
C ILE A 60 3.82 -18.65 2.15
N GLU A 61 2.64 -18.14 1.82
CA GLU A 61 2.10 -18.12 0.47
C GLU A 61 2.44 -16.79 -0.18
N ARG A 62 3.25 -16.85 -1.24
CA ARG A 62 3.61 -15.69 -2.06
C ARG A 62 2.59 -15.47 -3.16
N ARG A 63 2.11 -14.24 -3.31
CA ARG A 63 1.28 -13.80 -4.43
C ARG A 63 1.90 -12.61 -5.13
N GLU A 64 1.93 -12.69 -6.45
CA GLU A 64 2.44 -11.63 -7.30
C GLU A 64 1.27 -10.99 -8.05
N TYR A 65 1.28 -9.67 -8.12
CA TYR A 65 0.33 -8.91 -8.91
C TYR A 65 1.09 -8.09 -9.96
N PRO A 66 0.59 -8.00 -11.19
CA PRO A 66 1.16 -7.07 -12.16
C PRO A 66 1.07 -5.65 -11.58
N PHE A 67 2.01 -4.79 -11.93
CA PHE A 67 1.99 -3.42 -11.45
C PHE A 67 2.27 -2.43 -12.58
N ALA A 68 1.37 -1.48 -12.70
CA ALA A 68 1.54 -0.27 -13.50
C ALA A 68 1.22 0.95 -12.62
N PRO A 69 2.12 1.94 -12.51
CA PRO A 69 1.81 3.16 -11.77
C PRO A 69 0.65 3.89 -12.44
N TYR A 70 -0.33 4.35 -11.64
CA TYR A 70 -1.39 5.20 -12.16
C TYR A 70 -0.85 6.59 -12.53
N GLY A 71 -1.42 7.18 -13.58
CA GLY A 71 -1.09 8.53 -14.01
C GLY A 71 -2.01 9.59 -13.38
N HIS A 72 -1.69 10.85 -13.64
CA HIS A 72 -2.52 11.98 -13.22
C HIS A 72 -3.96 11.92 -13.76
N GLY A 73 -4.13 11.42 -15.00
CA GLY A 73 -5.45 11.25 -15.60
C GLY A 73 -6.32 10.24 -14.86
N ASP A 74 -5.74 9.13 -14.39
CA ASP A 74 -6.43 8.11 -13.62
C ASP A 74 -6.89 8.68 -12.27
N MET A 75 -6.02 9.44 -11.60
CA MET A 75 -6.34 10.13 -10.35
C MET A 75 -7.55 11.05 -10.49
N ILE A 76 -7.57 11.92 -11.51
CA ILE A 76 -8.68 12.83 -11.76
C ILE A 76 -9.97 12.05 -12.01
N ASN A 77 -9.92 11.01 -12.85
CA ASN A 77 -11.09 10.21 -13.20
C ASN A 77 -11.67 9.50 -11.97
N VAL A 78 -10.81 8.87 -11.17
CA VAL A 78 -11.22 8.16 -9.94
C VAL A 78 -11.75 9.15 -8.90
N GLN A 79 -11.07 10.28 -8.69
CA GLN A 79 -11.50 11.32 -7.76
C GLN A 79 -12.89 11.86 -8.14
N ARG A 80 -13.15 12.11 -9.43
CA ARG A 80 -14.48 12.56 -9.88
C ARG A 80 -15.59 11.54 -9.59
N ARG A 81 -15.31 10.24 -9.70
CA ARG A 81 -16.29 9.18 -9.39
C ARG A 81 -16.63 9.10 -7.90
N HIS A 82 -15.65 9.36 -7.04
CA HIS A 82 -15.74 9.17 -5.59
C HIS A 82 -15.83 10.46 -4.77
N THR A 83 -15.97 11.61 -5.44
CA THR A 83 -16.21 12.89 -4.78
C THR A 83 -17.68 13.26 -4.91
N LYS A 84 -18.34 13.40 -3.75
CA LYS A 84 -19.72 13.92 -3.69
C LYS A 84 -19.67 15.40 -3.35
N TRP A 85 -20.68 16.15 -3.77
CA TRP A 85 -20.85 17.53 -3.36
C TRP A 85 -21.85 17.59 -2.20
N SER A 86 -21.44 18.17 -1.08
CA SER A 86 -22.30 18.39 0.10
C SER A 86 -22.10 19.82 0.57
N GLU A 87 -23.20 20.55 0.75
CA GLU A 87 -23.17 21.94 1.25
C GLU A 87 -22.25 22.88 0.42
N GLY A 88 -22.18 22.65 -0.89
CA GLY A 88 -21.32 23.43 -1.80
C GLY A 88 -19.83 23.07 -1.72
N MET A 89 -19.45 22.07 -0.90
CA MET A 89 -18.08 21.62 -0.74
C MET A 89 -17.87 20.21 -1.32
N PRO A 90 -16.72 19.94 -1.97
CA PRO A 90 -16.37 18.60 -2.39
C PRO A 90 -16.02 17.72 -1.19
N GLN A 91 -16.60 16.52 -1.14
CA GLN A 91 -16.40 15.49 -0.12
C GLN A 91 -15.84 14.24 -0.81
N PRO A 92 -14.51 14.14 -0.97
CA PRO A 92 -13.87 12.96 -1.54
C PRO A 92 -13.90 11.78 -0.57
N ASP A 93 -14.34 10.62 -1.06
CA ASP A 93 -14.15 9.35 -0.36
C ASP A 93 -12.73 8.83 -0.63
N HIS A 94 -11.78 9.26 0.20
CA HIS A 94 -10.37 8.91 0.07
C HIS A 94 -10.10 7.40 0.09
N ALA A 95 -10.89 6.63 0.85
CA ALA A 95 -10.72 5.18 0.93
C ALA A 95 -11.12 4.52 -0.41
N SER A 96 -12.26 4.92 -0.97
CA SER A 96 -12.71 4.42 -2.27
C SER A 96 -11.79 4.88 -3.40
N ILE A 97 -11.30 6.12 -3.37
CA ILE A 97 -10.33 6.64 -4.35
C ILE A 97 -9.06 5.79 -4.35
N ARG A 98 -8.47 5.57 -3.17
CA ARG A 98 -7.23 4.82 -3.04
C ARG A 98 -7.42 3.35 -3.46
N SER A 99 -8.53 2.73 -3.05
CA SER A 99 -8.87 1.37 -3.46
C SER A 99 -9.01 1.22 -4.97
N ASP A 100 -9.68 2.15 -5.65
CA ASP A 100 -9.88 2.10 -7.10
C ASP A 100 -8.57 2.33 -7.88
N LEU A 101 -7.75 3.28 -7.43
CA LEU A 101 -6.44 3.53 -8.02
C LEU A 101 -5.53 2.32 -7.87
N THR A 102 -5.50 1.73 -6.67
CA THR A 102 -4.76 0.50 -6.40
C THR A 102 -5.25 -0.65 -7.28
N ALA A 103 -6.56 -0.88 -7.35
CA ALA A 103 -7.13 -1.94 -8.19
C ALA A 103 -6.71 -1.77 -9.66
N ALA A 104 -6.81 -0.55 -10.21
CA ALA A 104 -6.37 -0.25 -11.56
C ALA A 104 -4.86 -0.50 -11.75
N SER A 105 -4.04 -0.08 -10.79
CA SER A 105 -2.59 -0.28 -10.81
C SER A 105 -2.17 -1.74 -10.81
N ILE A 106 -2.98 -2.63 -10.24
CA ILE A 106 -2.70 -4.06 -10.20
C ILE A 106 -3.46 -4.88 -11.24
N GLY A 107 -4.11 -4.20 -12.19
CA GLY A 107 -4.88 -4.85 -13.25
C GLY A 107 -6.15 -5.55 -12.77
N MET A 108 -6.71 -5.15 -11.63
CA MET A 108 -7.97 -5.65 -11.09
C MET A 108 -9.11 -4.63 -11.26
N THR A 109 -10.33 -5.14 -11.34
CA THR A 109 -11.53 -4.31 -11.17
C THR A 109 -11.78 -4.01 -9.69
N PRO A 110 -12.47 -2.91 -9.34
CA PRO A 110 -12.83 -2.62 -7.96
C PRO A 110 -13.62 -3.75 -7.27
N ALA A 111 -14.47 -4.45 -8.04
CA ALA A 111 -15.25 -5.58 -7.53
C ALA A 111 -14.41 -6.82 -7.23
N GLU A 112 -13.32 -7.06 -7.97
CA GLU A 112 -12.36 -8.12 -7.66
C GLU A 112 -11.53 -7.75 -6.44
N PHE A 113 -11.07 -6.50 -6.38
CA PHE A 113 -10.31 -5.99 -5.24
C PHE A 113 -11.12 -6.06 -3.93
N GLY A 114 -12.41 -5.71 -3.97
CA GLY A 114 -13.31 -5.78 -2.83
C GLY A 114 -13.61 -7.20 -2.30
N LYS A 115 -13.19 -8.25 -3.02
CA LYS A 115 -13.29 -9.66 -2.57
C LYS A 115 -12.04 -10.14 -1.85
N LEU A 116 -10.97 -9.34 -1.83
CA LEU A 116 -9.74 -9.70 -1.13
C LEU A 116 -9.95 -9.65 0.38
N GLU A 117 -9.18 -10.48 1.09
CA GLU A 117 -9.07 -10.38 2.55
C GLU A 117 -8.62 -8.97 2.95
N PRO A 118 -9.22 -8.33 3.97
CA PRO A 118 -8.92 -6.94 4.33
C PRO A 118 -7.43 -6.67 4.59
N ALA A 119 -6.73 -7.62 5.22
CA ALA A 119 -5.30 -7.52 5.47
C ALA A 119 -4.48 -7.51 4.16
N VAL A 120 -4.89 -8.31 3.18
CA VAL A 120 -4.23 -8.39 1.86
C VAL A 120 -4.51 -7.13 1.05
N ALA A 121 -5.76 -6.69 0.99
CA ALA A 121 -6.15 -5.44 0.31
C ALA A 121 -5.34 -4.25 0.85
N ARG A 122 -5.24 -4.14 2.18
CA ARG A 122 -4.46 -3.08 2.83
C ARG A 122 -2.98 -3.15 2.44
N ALA A 123 -2.36 -4.33 2.47
CA ALA A 123 -0.95 -4.47 2.11
C ALA A 123 -0.68 -4.13 0.63
N ILE A 124 -1.59 -4.47 -0.28
CA ILE A 124 -1.48 -4.09 -1.69
C ILE A 124 -1.60 -2.57 -1.84
N ILE A 125 -2.53 -1.92 -1.13
CA ILE A 125 -2.65 -0.46 -1.13
C ILE A 125 -1.36 0.20 -0.66
N GLU A 126 -0.80 -0.26 0.47
CA GLU A 126 0.43 0.29 1.05
C GLU A 126 1.63 0.08 0.11
N GLU A 127 1.75 -1.09 -0.51
CA GLU A 127 2.83 -1.40 -1.45
C GLU A 127 2.72 -0.56 -2.73
N VAL A 128 1.52 -0.46 -3.32
CA VAL A 128 1.29 0.40 -4.49
C VAL A 128 1.61 1.85 -4.16
N ALA A 129 1.10 2.38 -3.04
CA ALA A 129 1.38 3.75 -2.61
C ALA A 129 2.88 4.00 -2.43
N SER A 130 3.63 3.04 -1.87
CA SER A 130 5.08 3.18 -1.70
C SER A 130 5.85 3.29 -3.03
N GLN A 131 5.27 2.81 -4.12
CA GLN A 131 5.88 2.84 -5.45
C GLN A 131 5.37 4.00 -6.32
N THR A 132 4.14 4.47 -6.09
CA THR A 132 3.51 5.55 -6.88
C THR A 132 3.58 6.92 -6.21
N GLU A 133 3.66 6.98 -4.89
CA GLU A 133 3.66 8.19 -4.09
C GLU A 133 5.06 8.36 -3.44
N PRO A 134 6.02 9.03 -4.10
CA PRO A 134 7.29 9.36 -3.46
C PRO A 134 7.03 10.38 -2.35
N ASP A 135 7.43 10.01 -1.13
CA ASP A 135 7.38 10.78 0.12
C ASP A 135 6.02 11.10 0.75
N ALA A 136 5.96 10.81 2.06
CA ALA A 136 4.86 11.13 2.97
C ALA A 136 4.56 12.65 3.07
N GLU A 137 5.42 13.52 2.55
CA GLU A 137 5.20 14.96 2.45
C GLU A 137 4.36 15.38 1.23
N ILE A 138 4.18 14.51 0.22
CA ILE A 138 3.23 14.74 -0.89
C ILE A 138 1.81 14.29 -0.54
N ILE A 139 1.55 13.87 0.70
CA ILE A 139 0.17 13.97 1.27
C ILE A 139 -0.19 15.46 1.50
N GLY A 140 0.76 16.37 1.36
CA GLY A 140 0.52 17.77 0.99
C GLY A 140 -0.36 17.92 -0.25
N PHE A 141 -0.25 17.05 -1.26
CA PHE A 141 -1.04 17.12 -2.51
C PHE A 141 -2.55 16.95 -2.32
N LEU A 142 -2.97 16.30 -1.22
CA LEU A 142 -4.38 16.22 -0.83
C LEU A 142 -4.77 17.20 0.30
N SER A 143 -3.80 17.91 0.89
CA SER A 143 -4.02 18.81 2.02
C SER A 143 -3.69 20.30 1.72
N THR A 144 -3.25 20.65 0.50
CA THR A 144 -2.99 22.03 0.08
C THR A 144 -3.70 22.44 -1.21
N LEU A 145 -5.00 22.12 -1.35
CA LEU A 145 -5.88 22.99 -2.16
C LEU A 145 -6.50 24.07 -1.25
N PRO A 146 -5.86 25.25 -1.09
CA PRO A 146 -6.66 26.46 -0.98
C PRO A 146 -7.34 26.67 -2.33
N THR A 147 -8.66 26.78 -2.29
CA THR A 147 -9.47 27.19 -3.43
C THR A 147 -9.13 28.66 -3.73
N PHE A 148 -8.58 28.93 -4.91
CA PHE A 148 -8.65 30.23 -5.57
C PHE A 148 -8.96 30.01 -7.05
#